data_AF-A0A0N0AW91-F1
#
_entry.id   AF-A0A0N0AW91-F1
#
_cell.length_a   1.000
_cell.length_b   1.000
_cell.length_c   1.000
_cell.angle_alpha   90.00
_cell.angle_beta   90.00
_cell.angle_gamma   90.00
#
_symmetry.space_group_name_H-M   'P 1'
#
loop_
_entity.id
_entity.type
_entity.pdbx_description
1 polymer ?
#
loop_
_entity_poly.entity_id
_entity_poly.type
_entity_poly.pdbx_seq_one_letter_code
_entity_poly.pdbx_strand_id
1 'polypeptide(L)' 'MSALGLTTRVEEHARHTWIEAEVPESLPAETWREALEVVAEADRFGLQASSLSGRTLWAAVHRTVPATGAVRGPGHQR' A
#
# COMPACT_ATOMS: atom_id res chain seq x y z
N MET A 1 2.58 10.60 -9.70
CA MET A 1 4.05 10.48 -9.69
C MET A 1 4.36 9.05 -9.27
N SER A 2 4.50 8.12 -10.22
CA SER A 2 4.90 6.74 -9.89
C SER A 2 6.38 6.76 -9.54
N ALA A 3 6.68 6.88 -8.25
CA ALA A 3 8.04 7.08 -7.73
C ALA A 3 9.03 5.96 -8.14
N LEU A 4 8.52 4.81 -8.57
CA LEU A 4 9.30 3.62 -8.92
C LEU A 4 9.24 3.28 -10.42
N GLY A 5 8.59 4.10 -11.25
CA GLY A 5 8.41 3.82 -12.68
C GLY A 5 7.52 2.61 -13.00
N LEU A 6 6.85 2.04 -11.99
CA LEU A 6 5.93 0.93 -12.13
C LEU A 6 4.55 1.42 -12.62
N THR A 7 3.91 0.62 -13.47
CA THR A 7 2.49 0.82 -13.81
C THR A 7 1.67 0.48 -12.57
N THR A 8 1.14 1.50 -11.91
CA THR A 8 0.36 1.35 -10.69
C THR A 8 -1.13 1.52 -10.98
N ARG A 9 -1.94 0.59 -10.51
CA ARG A 9 -3.40 0.67 -10.51
C ARG A 9 -3.89 0.81 -9.08
N VAL A 10 -4.77 1.77 -8.84
CA VAL A 10 -5.37 2.01 -7.52
C VAL A 10 -6.86 1.78 -7.63
N GLU A 11 -7.38 0.91 -6.78
CA GLU A 11 -8.80 0.64 -6.64
C GLU A 11 -9.26 1.01 -5.23
N GLU A 12 -10.20 1.95 -5.14
CA GLU A 12 -10.78 2.32 -3.85
C GLU A 12 -11.98 1.42 -3.53
N HIS A 13 -11.90 0.71 -2.40
CA HIS A 13 -13.02 -0.01 -1.83
C HIS A 13 -13.55 0.69 -0.57
N ALA A 14 -14.78 0.35 -0.19
CA ALA A 14 -15.47 0.99 0.93
C ALA A 14 -14.70 0.96 2.27
N ARG A 15 -13.83 -0.04 2.48
CA ARG A 15 -13.08 -0.24 3.74
C ARG A 15 -11.57 -0.23 3.59
N HIS A 16 -11.07 -0.23 2.36
CA HIS A 16 -9.64 -0.27 2.09
C HIS A 16 -9.34 0.26 0.70
N THR A 17 -8.13 0.75 0.51
CA THR A 17 -7.57 1.06 -0.79
C THR A 17 -6.71 -0.11 -1.21
N TRP A 18 -7.01 -0.67 -2.38
CA TRP A 18 -6.23 -1.71 -3.02
C TRP A 18 -5.32 -1.08 -4.06
N ILE A 19 -4.03 -1.37 -3.98
CA ILE A 19 -2.99 -0.81 -4.85
C ILE A 19 -2.26 -1.98 -5.48
N GLU A 20 -2.16 -1.98 -6.80
CA GLU A 20 -1.44 -2.96 -7.58
C GLU A 20 -0.34 -2.28 -8.39
N ALA A 21 0.79 -2.97 -8.55
CA ALA A 21 1.90 -2.52 -9.35
C ALA A 21 2.43 -3.69 -10.18
N GLU A 22 2.48 -3.51 -11.50
CA GLU A 22 3.12 -4.47 -12.39
C GLU A 22 4.63 -4.44 -12.18
N VAL A 23 5.23 -5.59 -11.87
CA VAL A 23 6.65 -5.75 -11.61
C VAL A 23 7.32 -6.28 -12.88
N PRO A 24 8.16 -5.48 -13.55
CA PRO A 24 8.85 -5.92 -14.76
C PRO A 24 9.78 -7.10 -14.46
N GLU A 25 10.07 -7.93 -15.46
CA GLU A 25 10.96 -9.08 -15.31
C GLU A 25 12.36 -8.67 -14.83
N SER A 26 12.87 -7.58 -15.40
CA SER A 26 14.12 -6.93 -14.99
C SER A 26 13.82 -5.69 -14.15
N LEU A 27 13.78 -5.87 -12.84
CA LEU A 27 13.69 -4.77 -11.87
C LEU A 27 15.01 -4.71 -11.07
N PRO A 28 15.65 -3.53 -10.96
CA PRO A 28 16.83 -3.37 -10.11
C PRO A 28 16.54 -3.74 -8.66
N ALA A 29 17.51 -4.36 -7.99
CA ALA A 29 17.35 -4.81 -6.60
C ALA A 29 17.07 -3.64 -5.63
N GLU A 30 17.64 -2.45 -5.89
CA GLU A 30 17.40 -1.25 -5.09
C GLU A 30 15.94 -0.79 -5.19
N THR A 31 15.42 -0.68 -6.42
CA THR A 31 14.01 -0.34 -6.68
C THR A 31 13.06 -1.41 -6.12
N TRP A 32 13.43 -2.68 -6.20
CA TRP A 32 12.67 -3.76 -5.59
C TRP A 32 12.63 -3.64 -4.05
N ARG A 33 13.75 -3.31 -3.43
CA ARG A 33 13.81 -3.09 -1.98
C ARG A 33 12.94 -1.91 -1.56
N GLU A 34 13.05 -0.77 -2.24
CA GLU A 34 12.19 0.40 -1.97
C GLU A 34 10.70 0.06 -2.13
N ALA A 35 10.33 -0.71 -3.16
CA ALA A 35 8.95 -1.17 -3.34
C ALA A 35 8.48 -2.04 -2.16
N LEU A 36 9.33 -2.95 -1.68
CA LEU A 36 9.02 -3.80 -0.53
C LEU A 36 8.92 -3.00 0.77
N GLU A 37 9.75 -1.99 0.97
CA GLU A 37 9.69 -1.10 2.14
C GLU A 37 8.34 -0.37 2.21
N VAL A 38 7.90 0.20 1.08
CA VAL A 38 6.59 0.87 0.98
C VAL A 38 5.43 -0.11 1.23
N VAL A 39 5.49 -1.28 0.60
CA VAL A 39 4.42 -2.27 0.68
C VAL A 39 4.34 -2.94 2.06
N ALA A 40 5.45 -2.99 2.79
CA ALA A 40 5.48 -3.46 4.18
C ALA A 40 4.74 -2.53 5.16
N GLU A 41 4.51 -1.26 4.81
CA GLU A 41 3.70 -0.34 5.62
C GLU A 41 2.18 -0.62 5.49
N ALA A 42 1.76 -1.38 4.48
CA ALA A 42 0.36 -1.70 4.27
C ALA A 42 -0.16 -2.76 5.25
N ASP A 43 -1.45 -2.70 5.59
CA ASP A 43 -2.09 -3.68 6.48
C ASP A 43 -2.02 -5.11 5.92
N ARG A 44 -2.07 -5.25 4.60
CA ARG A 44 -1.89 -6.51 3.89
C ARG A 44 -1.14 -6.27 2.59
N PHE A 45 -0.28 -7.20 2.22
CA PHE A 45 0.42 -7.15 0.96
C PHE A 45 0.80 -8.53 0.44
N GLY A 46 1.17 -8.60 -0.84
CA GLY A 46 1.68 -9.82 -1.44
C GLY A 46 2.16 -9.65 -2.88
N LEU A 47 2.79 -10.71 -3.39
CA LEU A 47 3.20 -10.82 -4.78
C LEU A 47 2.37 -11.91 -5.45
N GLN A 48 1.66 -11.53 -6.50
CA GLN A 48 0.94 -12.47 -7.36
C GLN A 48 1.75 -12.69 -8.64
N ALA A 49 2.06 -13.96 -8.94
CA ALA A 49 2.70 -14.34 -10.20
C ALA A 49 1.72 -15.20 -11.00
N SER A 50 1.46 -14.79 -12.24
CA SER A 50 0.62 -15.51 -13.19
C SER A 50 1.36 -15.58 -14.53
N SER A 51 1.20 -16.68 -15.26
CA SER A 51 1.76 -16.82 -16.60
C SER A 51 1.14 -15.84 -17.61
N LEU A 52 -0.07 -15.32 -17.34
CA LEU A 52 -0.79 -14.39 -18.21
C LEU A 52 -0.53 -12.92 -17.91
N SER A 53 -0.39 -12.55 -16.63
CA SER A 53 -0.24 -11.15 -16.18
C SER A 53 1.14 -10.84 -15.60
N GLY A 54 2.08 -11.79 -15.69
CA GLY A 54 3.42 -11.64 -15.13
C GLY A 54 3.40 -11.57 -13.61
N ARG A 55 4.21 -10.67 -13.05
CA ARG A 55 4.31 -10.44 -11.61
C ARG A 55 3.62 -9.14 -11.26
N THR A 56 2.70 -9.20 -10.31
CA THR A 56 1.98 -8.04 -9.79
C THR A 56 2.17 -7.98 -8.28
N LEU A 57 2.78 -6.91 -7.81
CA LEU A 57 2.87 -6.60 -6.40
C LEU A 57 1.57 -5.90 -5.99
N TRP A 58 0.99 -6.27 -4.85
CA TRP A 58 -0.22 -5.63 -4.36
C TRP A 58 -0.11 -5.28 -2.87
N ALA A 59 -0.80 -4.22 -2.50
CA ALA A 59 -0.91 -3.71 -1.14
C ALA A 59 -2.36 -3.27 -0.88
N ALA A 60 -2.89 -3.62 0.29
CA ALA A 60 -4.20 -3.20 0.74
C ALA A 60 -4.05 -2.41 2.04
N VAL A 61 -4.36 -1.13 1.97
CA VAL A 61 -4.36 -0.23 3.13
C VAL A 61 -5.80 -0.07 3.58
N HIS A 62 -6.12 -0.52 4.78
CA HIS A 62 -7.44 -0.32 5.35
C HIS A 62 -7.63 1.18 5.55
N ARG A 63 -8.81 1.67 5.19
CA ARG A 63 -9.21 3.02 5.59
C ARG A 63 -9.41 2.96 7.10
N THR A 64 -8.36 3.27 7.84
CA THR A 64 -8.55 3.74 9.21
C THR A 64 -9.39 4.99 9.08
N VAL A 65 -10.66 4.90 9.50
CA VAL A 65 -11.42 6.08 9.88
C VAL A 65 -10.48 6.86 10.78
N PRO A 66 -10.19 8.15 10.52
CA PRO A 66 -9.30 8.87 11.41
C PRO A 66 -9.92 8.73 12.80
N ALA A 67 -9.19 8.08 13.71
CA ALA A 67 -9.45 8.20 15.12
C ALA A 67 -9.05 9.64 15.48
N THR A 68 -9.89 10.58 15.04
CA THR A 68 -9.82 11.96 15.47
C THR A 68 -10.05 11.95 16.96
N GLY A 69 -8.98 12.14 17.73
CA GLY A 69 -9.10 12.50 19.13
C GLY A 69 -8.53 11.53 20.15
N ALA A 70 -7.31 11.02 19.97
CA ALA A 70 -6.42 10.87 21.11
C ALA A 70 -5.87 12.25 21.53
N VAL A 71 -6.75 13.21 21.81
CA VAL A 71 -6.38 14.42 22.54
C VAL A 71 -6.69 14.16 24.01
N ARG A 72 -5.64 13.77 24.71
CA ARG A 72 -5.54 13.82 26.17
C ARG A 72 -5.77 15.26 26.62
N GLY A 73 -6.98 15.58 27.08
CA GLY A 73 -7.28 16.82 27.81
C GLY A 73 -7.69 16.48 29.25
N PRO A 74 -7.00 16.97 30.29
CA PRO A 74 -7.42 16.75 31.66
C PRO A 74 -8.58 17.68 32.01
N GLY A 75 -9.61 17.11 32.66
CA GLY A 75 -10.46 17.72 33.69
C GLY A 75 -11.15 19.05 33.39
N HIS A 76 -12.48 19.05 33.43
CA HIS A 76 -13.25 19.73 34.48
C HIS A 76 -14.75 19.54 34.19
N GLN A 77 -15.42 18.69 34.96
CA GLN A 77 -16.88 18.72 35.08
C GLN A 77 -17.19 19.60 36.30
N ARG A 78 -18.10 20.55 36.13
CA ARG A 78 -18.71 21.36 37.19
C ARG A 78 -20.21 21.25 37.07
#